data_AF-A0A4V3C850-F1
#
_entry.id   AF-A0A4V3C850-F1
#
_cell.length_a   1.000
_cell.length_b   1.000
_cell.length_c   1.000
_cell.angle_alpha   90.00
_cell.angle_beta   90.00
_cell.angle_gamma   90.00
#
_symmetry.space_group_name_H-M   'P 1'
#
loop_
_entity.id
_entity.type
_entity.pdbx_description
1 polymer ?
#
loop_
_entity_poly.entity_id
_entity_poly.type
_entity_poly.pdbx_seq_one_letter_code
_entity_poly.pdbx_strand_id
1 'polypeptide(L)'
;MNMWRKATAAGLVLAPIALAVSTGIDPALGEDQSYGIYREHPDATQWHSLLLHWAWVLYVPALLGLLALVRRRGFALAVVAWVATVFGLVTFSALMAFDFGLLSLEQQPGITDAQLTAYDDRIAAMSWAVWGWQIPGIGGWAVALLVTPLALRRARVINWWTTGLFLAGTALYLIFAISPVPVNLTGPIVLIVAGVLAARTVLGHEPPRDEPDRFGAFRRTAGMVCLVAAPLSFAVGMATVPPAPELEHPGLWEASAFFLHLAWVLFVPAVLAVAARGGRFTRVVSGLAVLGLINFSALMFGDYMDLAARQTLGEAVADRAQELSGGYATFSLGWVLPGMVLTFLGLILVAVGAAVDGLVRWWVPVIVGAGFAGFFLLGLGPVGVVGPLILVGGFGLIATALRRTGEPVLV
;
A
#
# COMPACT_ATOMS: atom_id res chain seq x y z
N MET A 1 -19.24 -12.88 -14.99
CA MET A 1 -18.72 -11.62 -14.41
C MET A 1 -17.34 -11.88 -13.80
N ASN A 2 -16.30 -11.16 -14.23
CA ASN A 2 -14.91 -11.39 -13.79
C ASN A 2 -14.77 -11.10 -12.28
N MET A 3 -14.11 -11.99 -11.53
CA MET A 3 -13.86 -11.89 -10.07
C MET A 3 -13.32 -10.51 -9.68
N TRP A 4 -12.43 -9.95 -10.47
CA TRP A 4 -11.85 -8.62 -10.24
C TRP A 4 -12.89 -7.50 -10.20
N ARG A 5 -13.92 -7.54 -11.04
CA ARG A 5 -14.99 -6.52 -11.01
C ARG A 5 -15.79 -6.58 -9.71
N LYS A 6 -16.01 -7.79 -9.17
CA LYS A 6 -16.66 -7.96 -7.87
C LYS A 6 -15.80 -7.40 -6.74
N ALA A 7 -14.50 -7.71 -6.75
CA ALA A 7 -13.55 -7.18 -5.77
C ALA A 7 -13.46 -5.64 -5.84
N THR A 8 -13.37 -5.06 -7.04
CA THR A 8 -13.43 -3.61 -7.26
C THR A 8 -14.72 -3.01 -6.72
N ALA A 9 -15.87 -3.57 -7.07
CA ALA A 9 -17.17 -3.08 -6.60
C ALA A 9 -17.29 -3.17 -5.07
N ALA A 10 -16.82 -4.26 -4.46
CA ALA A 10 -16.78 -4.41 -3.01
C ALA A 10 -15.88 -3.36 -2.35
N GLY A 11 -14.66 -3.17 -2.85
CA GLY A 11 -13.73 -2.16 -2.34
C GLY A 11 -14.28 -0.73 -2.43
N LEU A 12 -14.97 -0.39 -3.52
CA LEU A 12 -15.60 0.93 -3.68
C LEU A 12 -16.69 1.23 -2.65
N VAL A 13 -17.29 0.20 -2.04
CA VAL A 13 -18.33 0.35 -1.01
C VAL A 13 -17.74 0.20 0.38
N LEU A 14 -16.94 -0.84 0.61
CA LEU A 14 -16.39 -1.14 1.93
C LEU A 14 -15.32 -0.14 2.37
N ALA A 15 -14.49 0.38 1.46
CA ALA A 15 -13.46 1.35 1.80
C ALA A 15 -14.02 2.65 2.43
N PRO A 16 -14.99 3.37 1.80
CA PRO A 16 -15.57 4.56 2.42
C PRO A 16 -16.41 4.26 3.67
N ILE A 17 -16.98 3.05 3.81
CA ILE A 17 -17.65 2.63 5.05
C ILE A 17 -16.63 2.49 6.19
N ALA A 18 -15.52 1.77 5.95
CA ALA A 18 -14.45 1.64 6.92
C ALA A 18 -13.86 3.01 7.30
N LEU A 19 -13.69 3.90 6.32
CA LEU A 19 -13.28 5.29 6.54
C LEU A 19 -14.27 6.03 7.44
N ALA A 20 -15.58 5.95 7.15
CA ALA A 20 -16.61 6.62 7.94
C ALA A 20 -16.64 6.11 9.39
N VAL A 21 -16.53 4.79 9.59
CA VAL A 21 -16.52 4.20 10.94
C VAL A 21 -15.25 4.62 11.67
N SER A 22 -14.08 4.49 11.04
CA SER A 22 -12.79 4.92 11.59
C SER A 22 -12.84 6.38 12.06
N THR A 23 -13.25 7.29 11.17
CA THR A 23 -13.37 8.72 11.47
C THR A 23 -14.45 8.99 12.52
N GLY A 24 -15.46 8.14 12.69
CA GLY A 24 -16.49 8.31 13.71
C GLY A 24 -16.09 7.87 15.12
N ILE A 25 -15.05 7.03 15.25
CA ILE A 25 -14.57 6.49 16.54
C ILE A 25 -13.21 7.05 16.95
N ASP A 26 -12.67 7.99 16.18
CA ASP A 26 -11.40 8.66 16.48
C ASP A 26 -11.52 9.46 17.79
N PRO A 27 -10.73 9.14 18.83
CA PRO A 27 -10.79 9.88 20.08
C PRO A 27 -10.16 11.29 19.99
N ALA A 28 -9.33 11.58 18.96
CA ALA A 28 -8.57 12.83 18.83
C ALA A 28 -9.25 13.88 17.94
N LEU A 29 -10.56 13.80 17.74
CA LEU A 29 -11.30 14.76 16.93
C LEU A 29 -11.61 16.04 17.69
N GLY A 30 -11.46 17.18 17.01
CA GLY A 30 -11.87 18.49 17.52
C GLY A 30 -10.71 19.42 17.84
N GLU A 31 -10.89 20.29 18.83
CA GLU A 31 -9.96 21.39 19.15
C GLU A 31 -8.80 20.96 20.05
N ASP A 32 -8.91 19.82 20.72
CA ASP A 32 -7.85 19.30 21.58
C ASP A 32 -7.11 18.18 20.85
N GLN A 33 -5.94 18.52 20.31
CA GLN A 33 -4.99 17.57 19.70
C GLN A 33 -3.77 17.39 20.61
N SER A 34 -3.95 17.53 21.93
CA SER A 34 -2.88 17.32 22.88
C SER A 34 -2.51 15.84 22.99
N TYR A 35 -1.25 15.60 23.37
CA TYR A 35 -0.81 14.26 23.75
C TYR A 35 -1.59 13.76 24.97
N GLY A 36 -1.78 12.45 25.06
CA GLY A 36 -2.48 11.79 26.15
C GLY A 36 -3.90 11.35 25.83
N ILE A 37 -4.54 11.88 24.78
CA ILE A 37 -5.85 11.40 24.34
C ILE A 37 -5.80 9.92 23.94
N TYR A 38 -4.73 9.49 23.26
CA TYR A 38 -4.54 8.08 22.90
C TYR A 38 -4.27 7.22 24.15
N ARG A 39 -3.56 7.76 25.15
CA ARG A 39 -3.39 7.12 26.46
C ARG A 39 -4.73 6.85 27.16
N GLU A 40 -5.65 7.81 27.11
CA GLU A 40 -6.97 7.73 27.74
C GLU A 40 -7.93 6.80 26.99
N HIS A 41 -7.76 6.65 25.68
CA HIS A 41 -8.65 5.89 24.81
C HIS A 41 -7.91 4.84 23.94
N PRO A 42 -7.11 3.94 24.53
CA PRO A 42 -6.23 3.06 23.78
C PRO A 42 -6.96 2.13 22.82
N ASP A 43 -8.14 1.61 23.21
CA ASP A 43 -8.93 0.74 22.34
C ASP A 43 -9.53 1.49 21.15
N ALA A 44 -9.98 2.73 21.36
CA ALA A 44 -10.54 3.56 20.30
C ALA A 44 -9.46 3.93 19.27
N THR A 45 -8.27 4.34 19.72
CA THR A 45 -7.11 4.60 18.85
C THR A 45 -6.76 3.36 18.03
N GLN A 46 -6.65 2.18 18.65
CA GLN A 46 -6.33 0.95 17.93
C GLN A 46 -7.35 0.60 16.84
N TRP A 47 -8.65 0.70 17.15
CA TRP A 47 -9.71 0.42 16.18
C TRP A 47 -9.79 1.48 15.09
N HIS A 48 -9.61 2.76 15.45
CA HIS A 48 -9.53 3.86 14.52
C HIS A 48 -8.44 3.60 13.47
N SER A 49 -7.20 3.41 13.91
CA SER A 49 -6.04 3.25 13.02
C SER A 49 -6.13 1.98 12.19
N LEU A 50 -6.63 0.87 12.76
CA LEU A 50 -6.88 -0.37 12.03
C LEU A 50 -7.90 -0.18 10.90
N LEU A 51 -9.05 0.44 11.20
CA LEU A 51 -10.11 0.65 10.21
C LEU A 51 -9.68 1.67 9.15
N LEU A 52 -8.94 2.71 9.56
CA LEU A 52 -8.40 3.71 8.66
C LEU A 52 -7.41 3.08 7.68
N HIS A 53 -6.49 2.26 8.19
CA HIS A 53 -5.57 1.49 7.38
C HIS A 53 -6.29 0.63 6.36
N TRP A 54 -7.23 -0.21 6.79
CA TRP A 54 -7.99 -1.08 5.89
C TRP A 54 -8.85 -0.31 4.89
N ALA A 55 -9.38 0.86 5.23
CA ALA A 55 -10.06 1.72 4.28
C ALA A 55 -9.14 2.07 3.10
N TRP A 56 -7.91 2.50 3.39
CA TRP A 56 -6.93 2.86 2.36
C TRP A 56 -6.41 1.64 1.59
N VAL A 57 -6.15 0.52 2.28
CA VAL A 57 -5.79 -0.75 1.65
C VAL A 57 -6.87 -1.19 0.64
N LEU A 58 -8.16 -1.05 0.98
CA LEU A 58 -9.27 -1.42 0.09
C LEU A 58 -9.48 -0.43 -1.06
N TYR A 59 -9.16 0.85 -0.86
CA TYR A 59 -9.21 1.83 -1.95
C TYR A 59 -8.20 1.50 -3.06
N VAL A 60 -7.03 0.95 -2.75
CA VAL A 60 -6.01 0.61 -3.77
C VAL A 60 -6.58 -0.31 -4.88
N PRO A 61 -7.04 -1.54 -4.61
CA PRO A 61 -7.61 -2.40 -5.65
C PRO A 61 -8.92 -1.84 -6.24
N ALA A 62 -9.69 -1.04 -5.49
CA ALA A 62 -10.89 -0.39 -5.98
C ALA A 62 -10.57 0.65 -7.08
N LEU A 63 -9.63 1.57 -6.82
CA LEU A 63 -9.24 2.60 -7.77
C LEU A 63 -8.47 2.01 -8.96
N LEU A 64 -7.55 1.06 -8.74
CA LEU A 64 -6.85 0.37 -9.83
C LEU A 64 -7.82 -0.41 -10.73
N GLY A 65 -8.83 -1.05 -10.14
CA GLY A 65 -9.87 -1.76 -10.86
C GLY A 65 -10.79 -0.84 -11.67
N LEU A 66 -11.13 0.33 -11.14
CA LEU A 66 -11.84 1.37 -11.88
C LEU A 66 -11.01 1.87 -13.08
N LEU A 67 -9.76 2.23 -12.83
CA LEU A 67 -8.85 2.74 -13.87
C LEU A 67 -8.65 1.70 -14.98
N ALA A 68 -8.70 0.40 -14.67
CA ALA A 68 -8.62 -0.66 -15.66
C ALA A 68 -9.75 -0.64 -16.72
N LEU A 69 -10.83 0.12 -16.49
CA LEU A 69 -11.90 0.35 -17.47
C LEU A 69 -11.57 1.47 -18.47
N VAL A 70 -10.55 2.29 -18.20
CA VAL A 70 -10.08 3.34 -19.12
C VAL A 70 -9.32 2.70 -20.27
N ARG A 71 -9.61 3.13 -21.51
CA ARG A 71 -8.94 2.64 -22.74
C ARG A 71 -8.06 3.72 -23.38
N ARG A 72 -8.60 4.53 -24.30
CA ARG A 72 -7.85 5.63 -24.98
C ARG A 72 -8.25 6.99 -24.43
N ARG A 73 -9.55 7.28 -24.31
CA ARG A 73 -10.03 8.55 -23.75
C ARG A 73 -9.72 8.61 -22.25
N GLY A 74 -9.09 9.69 -21.80
CA GLY A 74 -8.68 9.84 -20.39
C GLY A 74 -7.37 9.14 -20.02
N PHE A 75 -6.63 8.59 -21.01
CA PHE A 75 -5.38 7.87 -20.80
C PHE A 75 -4.36 8.62 -19.91
N ALA A 76 -4.07 9.89 -20.21
CA ALA A 76 -3.07 10.65 -19.45
C ALA A 76 -3.45 10.79 -17.97
N LEU A 77 -4.72 11.14 -17.69
CA LEU A 77 -5.24 11.22 -16.34
C LEU A 77 -5.22 9.86 -15.65
N ALA A 78 -5.54 8.78 -16.38
CA ALA A 78 -5.49 7.43 -15.83
C ALA A 78 -4.07 6.99 -15.48
N VAL A 79 -3.05 7.38 -16.26
CA VAL A 79 -1.64 7.13 -15.92
C VAL A 79 -1.27 7.85 -14.62
N VAL A 80 -1.59 9.15 -14.51
CA VAL A 80 -1.32 9.93 -13.30
C VAL A 80 -2.03 9.34 -12.09
N ALA A 81 -3.33 9.08 -12.20
CA ALA A 81 -4.12 8.47 -11.13
C ALA A 81 -3.61 7.08 -10.74
N TRP A 82 -3.16 6.27 -11.70
CA TRP A 82 -2.62 4.94 -11.45
C TRP A 82 -1.31 5.00 -10.68
N VAL A 83 -0.38 5.87 -11.10
CA VAL A 83 0.89 6.09 -10.37
C VAL A 83 0.61 6.61 -8.96
N ALA A 84 -0.29 7.59 -8.84
CA ALA A 84 -0.70 8.14 -7.55
C ALA A 84 -1.37 7.08 -6.64
N THR A 85 -2.13 6.15 -7.21
CA THR A 85 -2.73 5.03 -6.45
C THR A 85 -1.67 4.01 -6.01
N VAL A 86 -0.75 3.63 -6.90
CA VAL A 86 0.29 2.64 -6.57
C VAL A 86 1.29 3.20 -5.55
N PHE A 87 1.82 4.40 -5.79
CA PHE A 87 2.82 4.99 -4.92
C PHE A 87 2.19 5.73 -3.75
N GLY A 88 1.29 6.66 -4.02
CA GLY A 88 0.74 7.54 -3.00
C GLY A 88 -0.18 6.81 -2.04
N LEU A 89 -1.23 6.16 -2.54
CA LEU A 89 -2.23 5.56 -1.68
C LEU A 89 -1.70 4.36 -0.85
N VAL A 90 -0.80 3.55 -1.44
CA VAL A 90 -0.12 2.47 -0.69
C VAL A 90 0.74 3.07 0.42
N THR A 91 1.55 4.08 0.11
CA THR A 91 2.38 4.79 1.11
C THR A 91 1.53 5.49 2.17
N PHE A 92 0.39 6.08 1.79
CA PHE A 92 -0.51 6.74 2.72
C PHE A 92 -1.12 5.76 3.73
N SER A 93 -1.49 4.55 3.27
CA SER A 93 -2.00 3.51 4.16
C SER A 93 -0.99 3.13 5.25
N ALA A 94 0.31 3.26 4.96
CA ALA A 94 1.36 2.96 5.91
C ALA A 94 1.49 3.95 7.06
N LEU A 95 1.20 5.23 6.80
CA LEU A 95 1.28 6.28 7.81
C LEU A 95 0.33 6.01 8.99
N MET A 96 -0.69 5.17 8.82
CA MET A 96 -1.61 4.78 9.89
C MET A 96 -0.97 3.88 10.94
N ALA A 97 0.20 3.30 10.67
CA ALA A 97 1.01 2.63 11.69
C ALA A 97 1.56 3.62 12.72
N PHE A 98 1.61 4.92 12.39
CA PHE A 98 2.11 5.97 13.28
C PHE A 98 1.34 6.05 14.59
N ASP A 99 0.00 5.96 14.53
CA ASP A 99 -0.84 6.01 15.73
C ASP A 99 -0.53 4.87 16.70
N PHE A 100 -0.18 3.68 16.19
CA PHE A 100 0.24 2.55 17.03
C PHE A 100 1.59 2.79 17.70
N GLY A 101 2.53 3.42 16.97
CA GLY A 101 3.80 3.84 17.52
C GLY A 101 3.61 4.89 18.62
N LEU A 102 2.86 5.94 18.34
CA LEU A 102 2.56 7.00 19.30
C LEU A 102 1.81 6.46 20.53
N LEU A 103 0.77 5.64 20.33
CA LEU A 103 0.05 4.99 21.42
C LEU A 103 0.99 4.14 22.30
N SER A 104 1.90 3.38 21.68
CA SER A 104 2.84 2.54 22.43
C SER A 104 3.81 3.35 23.28
N LEU A 105 4.18 4.56 22.85
CA LEU A 105 5.00 5.50 23.62
C LEU A 105 4.18 6.15 24.74
N GLU A 106 2.96 6.59 24.44
CA GLU A 106 2.06 7.21 25.42
C GLU A 106 1.70 6.26 26.58
N GLN A 107 1.59 4.96 26.31
CA GLN A 107 1.28 3.95 27.33
C GLN A 107 2.46 3.65 28.27
N GLN A 108 3.66 4.20 28.03
CA GLN A 108 4.81 4.00 28.90
C GLN A 108 4.81 4.96 30.08
N PRO A 109 5.02 4.47 31.33
CA PRO A 109 5.13 5.32 32.50
C PRO A 109 6.29 6.31 32.38
N GLY A 110 6.03 7.58 32.67
CA GLY A 110 7.06 8.62 32.75
C GLY A 110 7.41 9.30 31.42
N ILE A 111 6.81 8.88 30.30
CA ILE A 111 6.92 9.62 29.04
C ILE A 111 6.07 10.89 29.12
N THR A 112 6.73 12.03 28.93
CA THR A 112 6.13 13.37 28.96
C THR A 112 5.74 13.86 27.57
N ASP A 113 4.79 14.79 27.50
CA ASP A 113 4.36 15.40 26.23
C ASP A 113 5.50 16.10 25.50
N ALA A 114 6.46 16.68 26.23
CA ALA A 114 7.66 17.29 25.66
C ALA A 114 8.57 16.25 24.98
N GLN A 115 8.65 15.04 25.53
CA GLN A 115 9.39 13.92 24.93
C GLN A 115 8.69 13.41 23.67
N LEU A 116 7.36 13.32 23.68
CA LEU A 116 6.57 12.94 22.49
C LEU A 116 6.70 14.00 21.38
N THR A 117 6.67 15.28 21.75
CA THR A 117 6.95 16.38 20.81
C THR A 117 8.34 16.24 20.18
N ALA A 118 9.36 15.97 21.00
CA ALA A 118 10.73 15.79 20.49
C ALA A 118 10.85 14.57 19.56
N TYR A 119 10.11 13.50 19.84
CA TYR A 119 10.01 12.32 18.97
C TYR A 119 9.34 12.66 17.62
N ASP A 120 8.22 13.40 17.63
CA ASP A 120 7.52 13.82 16.40
C ASP A 120 8.37 14.78 15.56
N ASP A 121 8.99 15.77 16.21
CA ASP A 121 9.94 16.70 15.57
C ASP A 121 11.09 15.93 14.94
N ARG A 122 11.55 14.84 15.58
CA ARG A 122 12.63 14.02 15.06
C ARG A 122 12.21 13.27 13.79
N ILE A 123 11.00 12.71 13.74
CA ILE A 123 10.46 12.07 12.52
C ILE A 123 10.29 13.12 11.41
N ALA A 124 9.77 14.30 11.74
CA ALA A 124 9.62 15.40 10.78
C ALA A 124 10.96 15.91 10.23
N ALA A 125 12.06 15.75 10.98
CA ALA A 125 13.41 16.08 10.54
C ALA A 125 14.07 15.00 9.65
N MET A 126 13.54 13.78 9.61
CA MET A 126 14.06 12.70 8.77
C MET A 126 13.69 12.93 7.31
N SER A 127 14.70 13.22 6.48
CA SER A 127 14.48 13.58 5.07
C SER A 127 13.77 12.46 4.30
N TRP A 128 14.07 11.20 4.59
CA TRP A 128 13.42 10.08 3.92
C TRP A 128 12.00 9.83 4.44
N ALA A 129 11.72 10.09 5.73
CA ALA A 129 10.35 10.04 6.24
C ALA A 129 9.47 11.07 5.53
N VAL A 130 9.95 12.31 5.37
CA VAL A 130 9.19 13.38 4.69
C VAL A 130 9.05 13.13 3.19
N TRP A 131 10.18 12.96 2.49
CA TRP A 131 10.19 12.87 1.02
C TRP A 131 9.87 11.49 0.47
N GLY A 132 10.09 10.44 1.25
CA GLY A 132 9.79 9.06 0.89
C GLY A 132 8.39 8.61 1.30
N TRP A 133 7.83 9.18 2.38
CA TRP A 133 6.55 8.75 2.93
C TRP A 133 5.49 9.84 2.98
N GLN A 134 5.72 10.92 3.73
CA GLN A 134 4.67 11.91 3.98
C GLN A 134 4.22 12.62 2.70
N ILE A 135 5.14 13.20 1.93
CA ILE A 135 4.82 13.93 0.71
C ILE A 135 4.23 13.01 -0.37
N PRO A 136 4.84 11.86 -0.71
CA PRO A 136 4.24 10.93 -1.67
C PRO A 136 2.93 10.35 -1.17
N GLY A 137 2.84 10.01 0.11
CA GLY A 137 1.66 9.49 0.77
C GLY A 137 0.49 10.46 0.67
N ILE A 138 0.59 11.63 1.32
CA ILE A 138 -0.48 12.65 1.35
C ILE A 138 -0.76 13.20 -0.05
N GLY A 139 0.29 13.64 -0.76
CA GLY A 139 0.14 14.25 -2.08
C GLY A 139 -0.39 13.25 -3.11
N GLY A 140 0.17 12.04 -3.15
CA GLY A 140 -0.26 11.00 -4.06
C GLY A 140 -1.65 10.44 -3.71
N TRP A 141 -2.00 10.32 -2.43
CA TRP A 141 -3.37 10.01 -2.00
C TRP A 141 -4.38 11.02 -2.53
N ALA A 142 -4.14 12.32 -2.33
CA ALA A 142 -5.03 13.39 -2.80
C ALA A 142 -5.15 13.35 -4.34
N VAL A 143 -4.03 13.20 -5.05
CA VAL A 143 -4.03 13.07 -6.52
C VAL A 143 -4.80 11.83 -6.96
N ALA A 144 -4.66 10.68 -6.29
CA ALA A 144 -5.38 9.46 -6.63
C ALA A 144 -6.89 9.64 -6.54
N LEU A 145 -7.39 10.23 -5.44
CA LEU A 145 -8.82 10.43 -5.21
C LEU A 145 -9.42 11.51 -6.12
N LEU A 146 -8.66 12.56 -6.46
CA LEU A 146 -9.14 13.64 -7.33
C LEU A 146 -9.06 13.27 -8.82
N VAL A 147 -7.97 12.65 -9.26
CA VAL A 147 -7.72 12.41 -10.69
C VAL A 147 -8.43 11.16 -11.20
N THR A 148 -8.63 10.13 -10.37
CA THR A 148 -9.36 8.90 -10.77
C THR A 148 -10.77 9.18 -11.32
N PRO A 149 -11.67 9.88 -10.61
CA PRO A 149 -13.02 10.16 -11.12
C PRO A 149 -12.98 11.03 -12.39
N LEU A 150 -12.02 11.96 -12.51
CA LEU A 150 -11.83 12.77 -13.73
C LEU A 150 -11.39 11.91 -14.92
N ALA A 151 -10.46 10.97 -14.71
CA ALA A 151 -10.02 10.02 -15.73
C ALA A 151 -11.20 9.17 -16.24
N LEU A 152 -12.00 8.62 -15.31
CA LEU A 152 -13.18 7.82 -15.62
C LEU A 152 -14.25 8.62 -16.36
N ARG A 153 -14.50 9.85 -15.93
CA ARG A 153 -15.43 10.76 -16.60
C ARG A 153 -14.99 11.09 -18.02
N ARG A 154 -13.71 11.36 -18.21
CA ARG A 154 -13.10 11.66 -19.52
C ARG A 154 -13.15 10.44 -20.44
N ALA A 155 -13.04 9.25 -19.87
CA ALA A 155 -13.21 7.95 -20.53
C ALA A 155 -14.69 7.59 -20.77
N ARG A 156 -15.64 8.36 -20.24
CA ARG A 156 -17.09 8.06 -20.25
C ARG A 156 -17.45 6.75 -19.56
N VAL A 157 -16.67 6.35 -18.56
CA VAL A 157 -16.98 5.19 -17.70
C VAL A 157 -18.08 5.55 -16.71
N ILE A 158 -17.98 6.72 -16.05
CA ILE A 158 -18.97 7.24 -15.11
C ILE A 158 -19.57 8.57 -15.59
N ASN A 159 -20.75 8.92 -15.07
CA ASN A 159 -21.41 10.20 -15.36
C ASN A 159 -20.85 11.36 -14.51
N TRP A 160 -21.25 12.59 -14.85
CA TRP A 160 -20.77 13.80 -14.15
C TRP A 160 -21.21 13.86 -12.68
N TRP A 161 -22.41 13.37 -12.34
CA TRP A 161 -22.89 13.34 -10.96
C TRP A 161 -22.03 12.46 -10.05
N THR A 162 -21.70 11.25 -10.49
CA THR A 162 -20.81 10.33 -9.77
C THR A 162 -19.42 10.95 -9.59
N THR A 163 -18.94 11.64 -10.64
CA THR A 163 -17.66 12.36 -10.60
C THR A 163 -17.70 13.49 -9.56
N GLY A 164 -18.75 14.32 -9.60
CA GLY A 164 -18.95 15.42 -8.67
C GLY A 164 -19.06 14.95 -7.22
N LEU A 165 -19.75 13.83 -6.97
CA LEU A 165 -19.82 13.23 -5.64
C LEU A 165 -18.45 12.74 -5.14
N PHE A 166 -17.64 12.08 -5.97
CA PHE A 166 -16.27 11.71 -5.57
C PHE A 166 -15.43 12.94 -5.20
N LEU A 167 -15.46 13.98 -6.04
CA LEU A 167 -14.70 15.21 -5.81
C LEU A 167 -15.19 15.95 -4.56
N ALA A 168 -16.51 16.08 -4.39
CA ALA A 168 -17.11 16.71 -3.22
C ALA A 168 -16.80 15.93 -1.94
N GLY A 169 -16.96 14.60 -1.94
CA GLY A 169 -16.66 13.76 -0.79
C GLY A 169 -15.18 13.81 -0.41
N THR A 170 -14.29 13.81 -1.39
CA THR A 170 -12.84 13.98 -1.17
C THR A 170 -12.52 15.36 -0.60
N ALA A 171 -13.10 16.44 -1.16
CA ALA A 171 -12.89 17.80 -0.67
C ALA A 171 -13.43 17.99 0.75
N LEU A 172 -14.63 17.48 1.04
CA LEU A 172 -15.22 17.51 2.38
C LEU A 172 -14.36 16.76 3.39
N TYR A 173 -13.84 15.58 3.02
CA TYR A 173 -12.93 14.84 3.89
C TYR A 173 -11.64 15.64 4.13
N LEU A 174 -11.02 16.21 3.10
CA LEU A 174 -9.83 17.07 3.24
C LEU A 174 -10.04 18.26 4.17
N ILE A 175 -11.21 18.90 4.10
CA ILE A 175 -11.53 20.10 4.88
C ILE A 175 -11.89 19.73 6.33
N PHE A 176 -12.59 18.61 6.53
CA PHE A 176 -13.23 18.29 7.80
C PHE A 176 -12.72 17.02 8.48
N ALA A 177 -11.68 16.35 7.98
CA ALA A 177 -11.22 15.05 8.52
C ALA A 177 -10.97 15.08 10.04
N ILE A 178 -10.42 16.18 10.55
CA ILE A 178 -10.09 16.38 11.97
C ILE A 178 -11.17 17.14 12.76
N SER A 179 -12.30 17.49 12.12
CA SER A 179 -13.39 18.21 12.79
C SER A 179 -14.19 17.29 13.74
N PRO A 180 -14.92 17.84 14.72
CA PRO A 180 -15.81 17.05 15.56
C PRO A 180 -16.90 16.33 14.76
N VAL A 181 -17.38 15.20 15.29
CA VAL A 181 -18.60 14.53 14.80
C VAL A 181 -19.80 15.48 14.95
N PRO A 182 -20.69 15.61 13.94
CA PRO A 182 -20.77 14.80 12.72
C PRO A 182 -20.07 15.40 11.49
N VAL A 183 -19.34 16.52 11.62
CA VAL A 183 -18.83 17.29 10.49
C VAL A 183 -17.78 16.48 9.71
N ASN A 184 -16.90 15.78 10.41
CA ASN A 184 -15.90 14.89 9.79
C ASN A 184 -16.49 13.72 8.98
N LEU A 185 -17.72 13.30 9.28
CA LEU A 185 -18.41 12.22 8.56
C LEU A 185 -18.97 12.66 7.21
N THR A 186 -19.06 13.96 6.94
CA THR A 186 -19.65 14.48 5.70
C THR A 186 -18.94 13.98 4.44
N GLY A 187 -17.61 14.00 4.43
CA GLY A 187 -16.79 13.48 3.33
C GLY A 187 -16.97 11.98 3.09
N PRO A 188 -16.73 11.12 4.09
CA PRO A 188 -16.92 9.68 3.98
C PRO A 188 -18.33 9.28 3.55
N ILE A 189 -19.38 9.91 4.08
CA ILE A 189 -20.78 9.62 3.68
C ILE A 189 -21.00 9.90 2.19
N VAL A 190 -20.51 11.04 1.69
CA VAL A 190 -20.61 11.37 0.26
C VAL A 190 -19.80 10.37 -0.59
N LEU A 191 -18.63 9.93 -0.11
CA LEU A 191 -17.83 8.90 -0.77
C LEU A 191 -18.53 7.52 -0.78
N ILE A 192 -19.31 7.15 0.25
CA ILE A 192 -20.13 5.92 0.24
C ILE A 192 -21.12 5.98 -0.92
N VAL A 193 -21.86 7.09 -1.07
CA VAL A 193 -22.84 7.25 -2.16
C VAL A 193 -22.14 7.20 -3.52
N ALA A 194 -21.03 7.92 -3.68
CA ALA A 194 -20.22 7.90 -4.91
C ALA A 194 -19.72 6.48 -5.25
N GLY A 195 -19.23 5.77 -4.24
CA GLY A 195 -18.73 4.41 -4.31
C GLY A 195 -19.79 3.40 -4.76
N VAL A 196 -21.01 3.47 -4.19
CA VAL A 196 -22.14 2.62 -4.59
C VAL A 196 -22.53 2.86 -6.06
N LEU A 197 -22.59 4.12 -6.50
CA LEU A 197 -22.91 4.45 -7.89
C LEU A 197 -21.83 3.96 -8.87
N ALA A 198 -20.55 4.14 -8.52
CA ALA A 198 -19.44 3.63 -9.31
C ALA A 198 -19.40 2.08 -9.32
N ALA A 199 -19.68 1.42 -8.20
CA ALA A 199 -19.74 -0.04 -8.11
C ALA A 199 -20.80 -0.62 -9.06
N ARG A 200 -22.00 -0.04 -9.09
CA ARG A 200 -23.05 -0.43 -10.06
C ARG A 200 -22.56 -0.28 -11.50
N THR A 201 -21.87 0.82 -11.79
CA THR A 201 -21.30 1.08 -13.11
C THR A 201 -20.25 0.03 -13.49
N VAL A 202 -19.32 -0.30 -12.59
CA VAL A 202 -18.28 -1.33 -12.82
C VAL A 202 -18.88 -2.70 -13.15
N LEU A 203 -19.94 -3.08 -12.44
CA LEU A 203 -20.59 -4.38 -12.62
C LEU A 203 -21.29 -4.46 -13.99
N GLY A 204 -21.92 -3.37 -14.43
CA GLY A 204 -22.61 -3.28 -15.73
C GLY A 204 -21.77 -2.80 -16.92
N HIS A 205 -20.51 -2.41 -16.71
CA HIS A 205 -19.74 -1.75 -17.76
C HIS A 205 -19.35 -2.71 -18.89
N GLU A 206 -19.80 -2.42 -20.10
CA GLU A 206 -19.31 -3.07 -21.33
C GLU A 206 -18.30 -2.16 -22.01
N PRO A 207 -17.03 -2.59 -22.14
CA PRO A 207 -16.02 -1.77 -22.79
C PRO A 207 -16.34 -1.60 -24.28
N PRO A 208 -16.13 -0.41 -24.87
CA PRO A 208 -16.27 -0.22 -26.31
C PRO A 208 -15.40 -1.22 -27.07
N ARG A 209 -15.99 -1.96 -28.01
CA ARG A 209 -15.30 -3.03 -28.76
C ARG A 209 -14.16 -2.48 -29.63
N ASP A 210 -14.33 -1.28 -30.17
CA ASP A 210 -13.44 -0.74 -31.21
C ASP A 210 -12.39 0.25 -30.67
N GLU A 211 -12.34 0.51 -29.36
CA GLU A 211 -11.39 1.47 -28.79
C GLU A 211 -10.05 0.78 -28.45
N PRO A 212 -8.89 1.30 -28.90
CA PRO A 212 -7.61 0.68 -28.57
C PRO A 212 -7.32 0.75 -27.07
N ASP A 213 -6.86 -0.37 -26.51
CA ASP A 213 -6.51 -0.51 -25.08
C ASP A 213 -5.13 0.08 -24.76
N ARG A 214 -4.98 1.41 -24.93
CA ARG A 214 -3.70 2.11 -24.68
C ARG A 214 -3.32 2.04 -23.20
N PHE A 215 -4.29 2.24 -22.30
CA PHE A 215 -4.02 2.19 -20.87
C PHE A 215 -3.67 0.78 -20.37
N GLY A 216 -4.33 -0.27 -20.87
CA GLY A 216 -3.93 -1.63 -20.56
C GLY A 216 -2.53 -1.97 -21.09
N ALA A 217 -2.13 -1.46 -22.27
CA ALA A 217 -0.76 -1.60 -22.76
C ALA A 217 0.28 -0.94 -21.85
N PHE A 218 -0.01 0.28 -21.37
CA PHE A 218 0.81 0.95 -20.35
C PHE A 218 0.93 0.10 -19.08
N ARG A 219 -0.19 -0.34 -18.49
CA ARG A 219 -0.17 -1.14 -17.24
C ARG A 219 0.62 -2.44 -17.39
N ARG A 220 0.48 -3.13 -18.53
CA ARG A 220 1.27 -4.33 -18.83
C ARG A 220 2.76 -4.01 -18.86
N THR A 221 3.14 -2.94 -19.54
CA THR A 221 4.55 -2.50 -19.63
C THR A 221 5.11 -2.12 -18.27
N ALA A 222 4.37 -1.29 -17.51
CA ALA A 222 4.75 -0.88 -16.17
C ALA A 222 4.94 -2.09 -15.25
N GLY A 223 3.99 -3.03 -15.22
CA GLY A 223 4.12 -4.24 -14.40
C GLY A 223 5.29 -5.14 -14.81
N MET A 224 5.60 -5.26 -16.10
CA MET A 224 6.79 -5.99 -16.56
C MET A 224 8.10 -5.33 -16.15
N VAL A 225 8.16 -3.99 -16.14
CA VAL A 225 9.31 -3.25 -15.59
C VAL A 225 9.42 -3.49 -14.08
N CYS A 226 8.29 -3.46 -13.38
CA CYS A 226 8.26 -3.63 -11.93
C CYS A 226 8.61 -5.05 -11.47
N LEU A 227 8.39 -6.08 -12.29
CA LEU A 227 8.88 -7.45 -12.01
C LEU A 227 10.41 -7.50 -11.82
N VAL A 228 11.15 -6.57 -12.41
CA VAL A 228 12.61 -6.47 -12.26
C VAL A 228 12.97 -5.39 -11.25
N ALA A 229 12.32 -4.21 -11.33
CA ALA A 229 12.63 -3.09 -10.45
C ALA A 229 12.33 -3.39 -8.98
N ALA A 230 11.28 -4.14 -8.66
CA ALA A 230 10.92 -4.47 -7.28
C ALA A 230 12.01 -5.27 -6.55
N PRO A 231 12.46 -6.45 -7.04
CA PRO A 231 13.55 -7.18 -6.38
C PRO A 231 14.90 -6.45 -6.45
N LEU A 232 15.12 -5.56 -7.43
CA LEU A 232 16.31 -4.69 -7.42
C LEU A 232 16.25 -3.65 -6.29
N SER A 233 15.11 -2.97 -6.10
CA SER A 233 14.93 -2.07 -4.95
C SER A 233 15.07 -2.82 -3.63
N PHE A 234 14.60 -4.08 -3.56
CA PHE A 234 14.80 -4.93 -2.39
C PHE A 234 16.30 -5.20 -2.17
N ALA A 235 17.04 -5.56 -3.22
CA ALA A 235 18.48 -5.75 -3.14
C ALA A 235 19.21 -4.49 -2.65
N VAL A 236 18.82 -3.31 -3.14
CA VAL A 236 19.38 -2.02 -2.68
C VAL A 236 19.06 -1.78 -1.21
N GLY A 237 17.81 -1.99 -0.79
CA GLY A 237 17.42 -1.87 0.63
C GLY A 237 18.29 -2.74 1.53
N MET A 238 18.47 -4.01 1.17
CA MET A 238 19.33 -4.94 1.91
C MET A 238 20.80 -4.51 1.93
N ALA A 239 21.31 -3.96 0.83
CA ALA A 239 22.68 -3.45 0.75
C ALA A 239 22.91 -2.20 1.61
N THR A 240 21.84 -1.44 1.88
CA THR A 240 21.86 -0.23 2.71
C THR A 240 21.52 -0.47 4.17
N VAL A 241 21.19 -1.70 4.59
CA VAL A 241 21.04 -2.03 6.01
C VAL A 241 22.37 -1.72 6.72
N PRO A 242 22.39 -0.86 7.75
CA PRO A 242 23.64 -0.47 8.38
C PRO A 242 24.23 -1.62 9.19
N PRO A 243 25.57 -1.66 9.33
CA PRO A 243 26.19 -2.52 10.34
C PRO A 243 25.78 -2.04 11.75
N ALA A 244 25.74 -2.95 12.70
CA ALA A 244 25.55 -2.59 14.10
C ALA A 244 26.77 -1.81 14.64
N PRO A 245 26.58 -0.82 15.53
CA PRO A 245 25.30 -0.38 16.09
C PRO A 245 24.55 0.61 15.18
N GLU A 246 23.22 0.48 15.14
CA GLU A 246 22.34 1.15 14.17
C GLU A 246 22.38 2.69 14.25
N LEU A 247 22.55 3.23 15.46
CA LEU A 247 22.57 4.66 15.74
C LEU A 247 23.76 5.41 15.14
N GLU A 248 24.84 4.71 14.74
CA GLU A 248 25.99 5.33 14.07
C GLU A 248 25.70 5.69 12.60
N HIS A 249 24.63 5.12 12.02
CA HIS A 249 24.34 5.23 10.60
C HIS A 249 22.85 5.50 10.28
N PRO A 250 22.24 6.55 10.86
CA PRO A 250 20.80 6.79 10.72
C PRO A 250 20.36 7.01 9.26
N GLY A 251 21.20 7.66 8.45
CA GLY A 251 20.89 7.86 7.02
C GLY A 251 20.85 6.56 6.20
N LEU A 252 21.63 5.54 6.59
CA LEU A 252 21.58 4.21 5.96
C LEU A 252 20.32 3.46 6.39
N TRP A 253 19.94 3.54 7.67
CA TRP A 253 18.68 3.00 8.18
C TRP A 253 17.48 3.58 7.44
N GLU A 254 17.41 4.92 7.36
CA GLU A 254 16.38 5.65 6.61
C GLU A 254 16.33 5.24 5.12
N ALA A 255 17.48 5.09 4.47
CA ALA A 255 17.54 4.68 3.06
C ALA A 255 17.10 3.22 2.88
N SER A 256 17.52 2.33 3.77
CA SER A 256 17.13 0.91 3.77
C SER A 256 15.62 0.74 3.86
N ALA A 257 15.00 1.34 4.87
CA ALA A 257 13.55 1.30 5.07
C ALA A 257 12.79 1.82 3.83
N PHE A 258 13.27 2.91 3.22
CA PHE A 258 12.68 3.45 1.99
C PHE A 258 12.79 2.49 0.80
N PHE A 259 13.96 1.91 0.54
CA PHE A 259 14.14 1.02 -0.61
C PHE A 259 13.39 -0.30 -0.44
N LEU A 260 13.29 -0.79 0.79
CA LEU A 260 12.44 -1.93 1.13
C LEU A 260 10.97 -1.59 0.87
N HIS A 261 10.47 -0.46 1.39
CA HIS A 261 9.12 0.06 1.09
C HIS A 261 8.85 0.13 -0.42
N LEU A 262 9.77 0.76 -1.16
CA LEU A 262 9.68 0.91 -2.60
C LEU A 262 9.59 -0.44 -3.32
N ALA A 263 10.34 -1.45 -2.87
CA ALA A 263 10.26 -2.80 -3.42
C ALA A 263 8.85 -3.38 -3.32
N TRP A 264 8.23 -3.28 -2.14
CA TRP A 264 6.89 -3.81 -1.90
C TRP A 264 5.82 -3.07 -2.69
N VAL A 265 5.93 -1.74 -2.78
CA VAL A 265 5.08 -0.90 -3.64
C VAL A 265 5.19 -1.33 -5.11
N LEU A 266 6.40 -1.57 -5.61
CA LEU A 266 6.65 -1.99 -7.00
C LEU A 266 6.18 -3.43 -7.28
N PHE A 267 6.16 -4.31 -6.29
CA PHE A 267 5.61 -5.65 -6.49
C PHE A 267 4.09 -5.64 -6.77
N VAL A 268 3.35 -4.62 -6.33
CA VAL A 268 1.90 -4.50 -6.60
C VAL A 268 1.59 -4.54 -8.10
N PRO A 269 2.12 -3.63 -8.95
CA PRO A 269 1.89 -3.69 -10.39
C PRO A 269 2.53 -4.90 -11.07
N ALA A 270 3.64 -5.42 -10.53
CA ALA A 270 4.27 -6.64 -11.03
C ALA A 270 3.33 -7.84 -10.94
N VAL A 271 2.75 -8.06 -9.75
CA VAL A 271 1.78 -9.13 -9.48
C VAL A 271 0.51 -8.96 -10.31
N LEU A 272 0.00 -7.73 -10.45
CA LEU A 272 -1.18 -7.46 -11.27
C LEU A 272 -0.96 -7.76 -12.76
N ALA A 273 0.27 -7.58 -13.28
CA ALA A 273 0.60 -7.94 -14.66
C ALA A 273 0.57 -9.46 -14.88
N VAL A 274 1.03 -10.25 -13.90
CA VAL A 274 0.92 -11.71 -13.93
C VAL A 274 -0.55 -12.14 -13.87
N ALA A 275 -1.33 -11.56 -12.94
CA ALA A 275 -2.75 -11.85 -12.78
C ALA A 275 -3.58 -11.59 -14.05
N ALA A 276 -3.21 -10.59 -14.85
CA ALA A 276 -3.89 -10.22 -16.08
C ALA A 276 -3.80 -11.31 -17.17
N ARG A 277 -2.77 -12.16 -17.13
CA ARG A 277 -2.57 -13.30 -18.05
C ARG A 277 -2.90 -14.64 -17.41
N GLY A 278 -2.90 -14.72 -16.08
CA GLY A 278 -3.14 -15.97 -15.37
C GLY A 278 -4.60 -16.43 -15.35
N GLY A 279 -4.77 -17.71 -14.99
CA GLY A 279 -6.03 -18.38 -14.73
C GLY A 279 -6.65 -17.98 -13.38
N ARG A 280 -7.65 -18.75 -12.93
CA ARG A 280 -8.39 -18.44 -11.69
C ARG A 280 -7.49 -18.47 -10.46
N PHE A 281 -6.67 -19.51 -10.33
CA PHE A 281 -5.76 -19.68 -9.19
C PHE A 281 -4.82 -18.47 -9.07
N THR A 282 -4.08 -18.16 -10.15
CA THR A 282 -3.16 -17.03 -10.22
C THR A 282 -3.83 -15.71 -9.85
N ARG A 283 -5.03 -15.43 -10.35
CA ARG A 283 -5.75 -14.19 -9.99
C ARG A 283 -6.09 -14.11 -8.50
N VAL A 284 -6.49 -15.23 -7.87
CA VAL A 284 -6.81 -15.25 -6.44
C VAL A 284 -5.56 -14.99 -5.63
N VAL A 285 -4.49 -15.74 -5.87
CA VAL A 285 -3.24 -15.59 -5.12
C VAL A 285 -2.58 -14.25 -5.37
N SER A 286 -2.70 -13.68 -6.58
CA SER A 286 -2.29 -12.30 -6.87
C SER A 286 -3.08 -11.27 -6.08
N GLY A 287 -4.39 -11.46 -5.92
CA GLY A 287 -5.22 -10.57 -5.09
C GLY A 287 -4.78 -10.59 -3.63
N LEU A 288 -4.52 -11.77 -3.08
CA LEU A 288 -4.00 -11.93 -1.72
C LEU A 288 -2.60 -11.32 -1.57
N ALA A 289 -1.70 -11.57 -2.54
CA ALA A 289 -0.36 -11.00 -2.55
C ALA A 289 -0.37 -9.47 -2.60
N VAL A 290 -1.26 -8.86 -3.40
CA VAL A 290 -1.41 -7.39 -3.42
C VAL A 290 -1.83 -6.84 -2.07
N LEU A 291 -2.77 -7.50 -1.36
CA LEU A 291 -3.11 -7.09 0.00
C LEU A 291 -1.89 -7.21 0.91
N GLY A 292 -1.19 -8.35 0.89
CA GLY A 292 0.04 -8.53 1.67
C GLY A 292 1.05 -7.43 1.42
N LEU A 293 1.34 -7.11 0.16
CA LEU A 293 2.35 -6.13 -0.24
C LEU A 293 2.07 -4.73 0.31
N ILE A 294 0.79 -4.32 0.33
CA ILE A 294 0.38 -3.03 0.89
C ILE A 294 0.61 -3.01 2.41
N ASN A 295 0.20 -4.07 3.10
CA ASN A 295 0.37 -4.20 4.56
C ASN A 295 1.85 -4.33 4.96
N PHE A 296 2.65 -5.04 4.16
CA PHE A 296 4.08 -5.25 4.44
C PHE A 296 4.90 -3.99 4.15
N SER A 297 4.57 -3.28 3.07
CA SER A 297 5.09 -1.93 2.80
C SER A 297 4.93 -1.05 4.04
N ALA A 298 3.76 -1.10 4.69
CA ALA A 298 3.48 -0.29 5.86
C ALA A 298 4.36 -0.56 7.10
N LEU A 299 4.86 -1.79 7.26
CA LEU A 299 5.76 -2.13 8.36
C LEU A 299 7.10 -1.39 8.28
N MET A 300 7.54 -0.99 7.08
CA MET A 300 8.81 -0.27 6.90
C MET A 300 8.75 1.17 7.42
N PHE A 301 7.56 1.72 7.69
CA PHE A 301 7.46 3.00 8.40
C PHE A 301 7.85 2.86 9.88
N GLY A 302 7.71 1.64 10.43
CA GLY A 302 8.14 1.29 11.79
C GLY A 302 9.63 1.56 12.03
N ASP A 303 10.46 1.37 11.01
CA ASP A 303 11.91 1.62 11.09
C ASP A 303 12.24 3.09 11.39
N TYR A 304 11.44 4.04 10.88
CA TYR A 304 11.61 5.48 11.17
C TYR A 304 11.14 5.83 12.58
N MET A 305 10.03 5.22 13.02
CA MET A 305 9.50 5.40 14.37
C MET A 305 10.48 4.86 15.41
N ASP A 306 10.98 3.64 15.21
CA ASP A 306 11.98 3.04 16.10
C ASP A 306 13.27 3.88 16.13
N LEU A 307 13.79 4.28 14.97
CA LEU A 307 14.98 5.14 14.90
C LEU A 307 14.77 6.47 15.63
N ALA A 308 13.62 7.11 15.46
CA ALA A 308 13.31 8.37 16.13
C ALA A 308 13.25 8.18 17.65
N ALA A 309 12.54 7.14 18.12
CA ALA A 309 12.43 6.82 19.54
C ALA A 309 13.81 6.52 20.16
N ARG A 310 14.66 5.74 19.50
CA ARG A 310 16.02 5.47 19.99
C ARG A 310 16.86 6.75 20.09
N GLN A 311 16.72 7.67 19.13
CA GLN A 311 17.49 8.91 19.09
C GLN A 311 17.03 9.96 20.11
N THR A 312 15.75 9.98 20.49
CA THR A 312 15.20 11.02 21.36
C THR A 312 14.88 10.53 22.77
N LEU A 313 14.47 9.26 22.91
CA LEU A 313 13.98 8.69 24.18
C LEU A 313 14.91 7.60 24.74
N GLY A 314 15.80 7.06 23.91
CA GLY A 314 16.75 6.02 24.27
C GLY A 314 16.26 4.60 23.95
N GLU A 315 17.19 3.65 23.88
CA GLU A 315 16.94 2.26 23.43
C GLU A 315 15.89 1.55 24.28
N ALA A 316 15.94 1.67 25.61
CA ALA A 316 15.00 0.99 26.50
C ALA A 316 13.53 1.40 26.27
N VAL A 317 13.29 2.68 25.96
CA VAL A 317 11.95 3.19 25.66
C VAL A 317 11.48 2.70 24.28
N ALA A 318 12.39 2.73 23.29
CA ALA A 318 12.11 2.24 21.94
C ALA A 318 11.79 0.74 21.93
N ASP A 319 12.61 -0.08 22.59
CA ASP A 319 12.41 -1.53 22.69
C ASP A 319 11.06 -1.85 23.37
N ARG A 320 10.71 -1.11 24.43
CA ARG A 320 9.42 -1.28 25.11
C ARG A 320 8.24 -0.85 24.23
N ALA A 321 8.41 0.22 23.44
CA ALA A 321 7.40 0.67 22.48
C ALA A 321 7.12 -0.43 21.45
N GLN A 322 8.18 -1.02 20.89
CA GLN A 322 8.09 -2.11 19.93
C GLN A 322 7.40 -3.35 20.53
N GLU A 323 7.73 -3.72 21.77
CA GLU A 323 7.07 -4.83 22.48
C GLU A 323 5.57 -4.57 22.67
N LEU A 324 5.20 -3.36 23.10
CA LEU A 324 3.80 -2.96 23.27
C LEU A 324 3.03 -2.97 21.94
N SER A 325 3.60 -2.37 20.87
CA SER A 325 3.01 -2.39 19.54
C SER A 325 2.81 -3.82 19.02
N GLY A 326 3.80 -4.69 19.21
CA GLY A 326 3.73 -6.10 18.85
C GLY A 326 2.68 -6.88 19.65
N GLY A 327 2.37 -6.45 20.87
CA GLY A 327 1.32 -7.01 21.72
C GLY A 327 -0.10 -6.64 21.30
N TYR A 328 -0.30 -5.59 20.50
CA TYR A 328 -1.63 -5.20 20.04
C TYR A 328 -2.15 -6.17 18.97
N ALA A 329 -3.26 -6.85 19.27
CA ALA A 329 -3.91 -7.77 18.33
C ALA A 329 -4.37 -7.06 17.06
N THR A 330 -4.83 -5.80 17.18
CA THR A 330 -5.24 -4.94 16.07
C THR A 330 -4.06 -4.61 15.14
N PHE A 331 -2.87 -4.30 15.68
CA PHE A 331 -1.66 -4.11 14.87
C PHE A 331 -1.26 -5.41 14.15
N SER A 332 -1.31 -6.55 14.85
CA SER A 332 -1.02 -7.85 14.26
C SER A 332 -1.97 -8.23 13.12
N LEU A 333 -3.27 -7.99 13.30
CA LEU A 333 -4.30 -8.28 12.29
C LEU A 333 -4.33 -7.27 11.14
N GLY A 334 -3.97 -6.03 11.41
CA GLY A 334 -3.89 -4.97 10.40
C GLY A 334 -2.66 -5.13 9.54
N TRP A 335 -1.47 -5.26 10.13
CA TRP A 335 -0.21 -5.14 9.40
C TRP A 335 0.60 -6.44 9.36
N VAL A 336 0.92 -7.00 10.54
CA VAL A 336 1.94 -8.06 10.64
C VAL A 336 1.51 -9.33 9.93
N LEU A 337 0.35 -9.88 10.27
CA LEU A 337 -0.12 -11.15 9.69
C LEU A 337 -0.41 -11.04 8.20
N PRO A 338 -1.19 -10.05 7.71
CA PRO A 338 -1.39 -9.89 6.27
C PRO A 338 -0.08 -9.59 5.56
N GLY A 339 0.74 -8.70 6.11
CA GLY A 339 2.01 -8.28 5.54
C GLY A 339 2.98 -9.46 5.38
N MET A 340 3.31 -10.16 6.46
CA MET A 340 4.25 -11.28 6.43
C MET A 340 3.70 -12.45 5.62
N VAL A 341 2.53 -12.97 5.99
CA VAL A 341 2.02 -14.21 5.40
C VAL A 341 1.64 -14.01 3.94
N LEU A 342 0.86 -12.98 3.62
CA LEU A 342 0.33 -12.82 2.27
C LEU A 342 1.38 -12.28 1.29
N THR A 343 2.40 -11.53 1.74
CA THR A 343 3.48 -11.08 0.84
C THR A 343 4.37 -12.24 0.43
N PHE A 344 5.03 -12.89 1.38
CA PHE A 344 6.07 -13.87 1.06
C PHE A 344 5.47 -15.13 0.43
N LEU A 345 4.45 -15.71 1.06
CA LEU A 345 3.75 -16.87 0.49
C LEU A 345 3.01 -16.48 -0.79
N GLY A 346 2.38 -15.30 -0.83
CA GLY A 346 1.65 -14.85 -2.01
C GLY A 346 2.55 -14.68 -3.23
N LEU A 347 3.73 -14.08 -3.08
CA LEU A 347 4.70 -13.92 -4.18
C LEU A 347 5.22 -15.26 -4.71
N ILE A 348 5.46 -16.24 -3.83
CA ILE A 348 5.80 -17.61 -4.22
C ILE A 348 4.63 -18.25 -4.98
N LEU A 349 3.41 -18.15 -4.45
CA LEU A 349 2.21 -18.72 -5.07
C LEU A 349 1.85 -18.05 -6.39
N VAL A 350 2.15 -16.76 -6.58
CA VAL A 350 2.00 -16.06 -7.87
C VAL A 350 2.94 -16.66 -8.91
N ALA A 351 4.19 -16.96 -8.54
CA ALA A 351 5.12 -17.64 -9.44
C ALA A 351 4.64 -19.07 -9.77
N VAL A 352 4.16 -19.82 -8.77
CA VAL A 352 3.55 -21.15 -8.96
C VAL A 352 2.37 -21.06 -9.92
N GLY A 353 1.47 -20.08 -9.73
CA GLY A 353 0.33 -19.85 -10.60
C GLY A 353 0.75 -19.55 -12.03
N ALA A 354 1.77 -18.72 -12.23
CA ALA A 354 2.33 -18.46 -13.55
C ALA A 354 2.87 -19.73 -14.22
N ALA A 355 3.48 -20.66 -13.46
CA ALA A 355 3.93 -21.94 -14.00
C ALA A 355 2.76 -22.88 -14.34
N VAL A 356 1.74 -22.95 -13.47
CA VAL A 356 0.52 -23.74 -13.69
C VAL A 356 -0.24 -23.26 -14.93
N ASP A 357 -0.28 -21.95 -15.16
CA ASP A 357 -0.89 -21.35 -16.34
C ASP A 357 -0.02 -21.47 -17.61
N GLY A 358 1.14 -22.14 -17.54
CA GLY A 358 2.05 -22.33 -18.66
C GLY A 358 2.78 -21.07 -19.11
N LEU A 359 2.76 -19.98 -18.32
CA LEU A 359 3.50 -18.76 -18.63
C LEU A 359 5.01 -18.97 -18.49
N VAL A 360 5.43 -19.75 -17.49
CA VAL A 360 6.84 -20.07 -17.22
C VAL A 360 7.04 -21.56 -16.91
N ARG A 361 8.29 -22.01 -16.88
CA ARG A 361 8.64 -23.40 -16.54
C ARG A 361 8.57 -23.63 -15.02
N TRP A 362 8.35 -24.87 -14.59
CA TRP A 362 8.16 -25.27 -13.19
C TRP A 362 9.32 -24.90 -12.25
N TRP A 363 10.53 -24.74 -12.76
CA TRP A 363 11.70 -24.36 -11.96
C TRP A 363 11.75 -22.85 -11.63
N VAL A 364 10.97 -22.00 -12.31
CA VAL A 364 10.90 -20.55 -11.99
C VAL A 364 10.35 -20.29 -10.58
N PRO A 365 9.24 -20.92 -10.14
CA PRO A 365 8.81 -20.89 -8.74
C PRO A 365 9.89 -21.34 -7.75
N VAL A 366 10.71 -22.33 -8.11
CA VAL A 366 11.81 -22.81 -7.25
C VAL A 366 12.87 -21.73 -7.07
N ILE A 367 13.21 -20.98 -8.12
CA ILE A 367 14.11 -19.83 -8.03
C ILE A 367 13.52 -18.73 -7.13
N VAL A 368 12.23 -18.41 -7.29
CA VAL A 368 11.56 -17.42 -6.43
C VAL A 368 11.57 -17.88 -4.97
N GLY A 369 11.25 -19.15 -4.70
CA GLY A 369 11.34 -19.74 -3.36
C GLY A 369 12.76 -19.70 -2.79
N ALA A 370 13.76 -20.01 -3.60
CA ALA A 370 15.17 -19.95 -3.20
C ALA A 370 15.62 -18.51 -2.89
N GLY A 371 15.11 -17.51 -3.61
CA GLY A 371 15.39 -16.10 -3.32
C GLY A 371 14.86 -15.67 -1.95
N PHE A 372 13.63 -16.05 -1.59
CA PHE A 372 13.10 -15.79 -0.25
C PHE A 372 13.79 -16.61 0.84
N ALA A 373 14.10 -17.89 0.58
CA ALA A 373 14.87 -18.70 1.51
C ALA A 373 16.25 -18.07 1.76
N GLY A 374 16.94 -17.60 0.72
CA GLY A 374 18.20 -16.87 0.84
C GLY A 374 18.08 -15.61 1.69
N PHE A 375 17.02 -14.81 1.50
CA PHE A 375 16.75 -13.63 2.33
C PHE A 375 16.61 -14.00 3.82
N PHE A 376 15.80 -15.01 4.16
CA PHE A 376 15.60 -15.39 5.56
C PHE A 376 16.81 -16.07 6.20
N LEU A 377 17.55 -16.88 5.44
CA LEU A 377 18.69 -17.65 5.97
C LEU A 377 19.96 -16.81 6.11
N LEU A 378 20.15 -15.79 5.27
CA LEU A 378 21.33 -14.93 5.29
C LEU A 378 21.15 -13.68 6.18
N GLY A 379 19.92 -13.43 6.64
CA GLY A 379 19.59 -12.32 7.52
C GLY A 379 19.56 -10.95 6.83
N LEU A 380 19.34 -9.91 7.65
CA LEU A 380 19.42 -8.52 7.22
C LEU A 380 20.89 -8.10 7.06
N GLY A 381 21.18 -7.26 6.06
CA GLY A 381 22.53 -6.79 5.78
C GLY A 381 23.02 -7.06 4.35
N PRO A 382 24.27 -6.66 4.04
CA PRO A 382 24.85 -6.79 2.69
C PRO A 382 24.90 -8.23 2.16
N VAL A 383 25.06 -9.24 3.03
CA VAL A 383 25.03 -10.65 2.62
C VAL A 383 23.62 -11.08 2.21
N GLY A 384 22.59 -10.50 2.84
CA GLY A 384 21.19 -10.74 2.53
C GLY A 384 20.78 -10.33 1.11
N VAL A 385 21.58 -9.50 0.43
CA VAL A 385 21.39 -9.07 -0.98
C VAL A 385 21.30 -10.25 -1.95
N VAL A 386 21.93 -11.38 -1.63
CA VAL A 386 21.90 -12.59 -2.47
C VAL A 386 20.47 -13.07 -2.73
N GLY A 387 19.59 -13.04 -1.72
CA GLY A 387 18.19 -13.46 -1.86
C GLY A 387 17.43 -12.63 -2.91
N PRO A 388 17.34 -11.29 -2.76
CA PRO A 388 16.75 -10.41 -3.76
C PRO A 388 17.37 -10.51 -5.16
N LEU A 389 18.69 -10.71 -5.29
CA LEU A 389 19.31 -10.92 -6.61
C LEU A 389 18.82 -12.22 -7.29
N ILE A 390 18.58 -13.28 -6.54
CA ILE A 390 17.94 -14.49 -7.06
C ILE A 390 16.49 -14.19 -7.48
N LEU A 391 15.76 -13.37 -6.72
CA LEU A 391 14.41 -12.92 -7.09
C LEU A 391 14.40 -12.11 -8.39
N VAL A 392 15.42 -11.30 -8.67
CA VAL A 392 15.59 -10.61 -9.97
C VAL A 392 15.60 -11.62 -11.12
N GLY A 393 16.32 -12.74 -10.97
CA GLY A 393 16.33 -13.83 -11.95
C GLY A 393 14.95 -14.47 -12.12
N GLY A 394 14.30 -14.85 -11.01
CA GLY A 394 12.98 -15.50 -11.02
C GLY A 394 11.89 -14.62 -11.66
N PHE A 395 11.72 -13.40 -11.18
CA PHE A 395 10.71 -12.48 -11.71
C PHE A 395 11.07 -11.89 -13.08
N GLY A 396 12.36 -11.74 -13.40
CA GLY A 396 12.82 -11.33 -14.74
C GLY A 396 12.46 -12.35 -15.83
N LEU A 397 12.48 -13.65 -15.51
CA LEU A 397 12.01 -14.71 -16.41
C LEU A 397 10.50 -14.63 -16.64
N ILE A 398 9.72 -14.34 -15.59
CA ILE A 398 8.27 -14.08 -15.73
C ILE A 398 8.03 -12.86 -16.62
N ALA A 399 8.78 -11.77 -16.43
CA ALA A 399 8.67 -10.57 -17.26
C ALA A 399 8.97 -10.86 -18.74
N THR A 400 10.00 -11.67 -19.01
CA THR A 400 10.36 -12.09 -20.38
C THR A 400 9.27 -12.94 -21.03
N ALA A 401 8.67 -13.86 -20.28
CA ALA A 401 7.55 -14.68 -20.75
C ALA A 401 6.32 -13.83 -21.11
N LEU A 402 5.98 -12.85 -20.26
CA LEU A 402 4.85 -11.95 -20.50
C LEU A 402 5.03 -11.11 -21.79
N ARG A 403 6.28 -10.79 -22.18
CA ARG A 403 6.57 -10.10 -23.45
C ARG A 403 6.29 -10.99 -24.67
N ARG A 404 6.71 -12.27 -24.63
CA ARG A 404 6.59 -13.20 -25.77
C ARG A 404 5.16 -13.55 -26.14
N THR A 405 4.27 -13.63 -25.15
CA THR A 405 2.83 -13.90 -25.37
C THR A 405 2.04 -12.75 -26.02
N GLY A 406 2.72 -11.70 -26.47
CA GLY A 406 2.18 -10.65 -27.33
C GLY A 406 2.21 -11.00 -28.82
N GLU A 407 3.00 -12.00 -29.22
CA GLU A 407 3.01 -12.55 -30.58
C GLU A 407 2.31 -13.92 -30.57
N PRO A 408 1.42 -14.21 -31.54
CA PRO A 408 0.85 -15.54 -31.66
C PRO A 408 2.00 -16.54 -31.88
N VAL A 409 2.22 -17.43 -30.92
CA VAL A 409 3.10 -18.58 -31.10
C VAL A 409 2.36 -19.52 -32.05
N LEU A 410 2.76 -19.51 -33.31
CA LEU A 410 2.48 -20.62 -34.23
C LEU A 410 3.18 -21.84 -33.62
N VAL A 411 2.38 -22.74 -33.03
CA VAL A 411 2.82 -24.07 -32.58
C VAL A 411 3.01 -24.95 -33.80
#